data_AF-A0A2H5QNZ9-F1
#
_entry.id   AF-A0A2H5QNZ9-F1
#
_cell.length_a   1.000
_cell.length_b   1.000
_cell.length_c   1.000
_cell.angle_alpha   90.00
_cell.angle_beta   90.00
_cell.angle_gamma   90.00
#
_symmetry.space_group_name_H-M   'P 1'
#
loop_
_entity.id
_entity.type
_entity.pdbx_description
1 polymer ?
#
loop_
_entity_poly.entity_id
_entity_poly.type
_entity_poly.pdbx_seq_one_letter_code
_entity_poly.pdbx_strand_id
1 'polypeptide(L)'
;MGSMEVHEELRSAQPKVWQFMFAFTDSMALKSSVGLRLADIMHSHGSPITLPQIDTSCLDIPYLARLMRMLVRKGIFAVHHSSNDSDETLYKMTHISKWLLHNSYLSVAPMILELWHYLSQCVKEHFASQNPQFNNLFNEAIECTANIVMKATVSHYKEGFDSIRSLVDVGGGTSGALAEIVKSYPHIKVINFDLPHVVATTPMCEGVIHVGGDMFDPIRNANAVFMKELRSVQPKVWQFMFAFTDSMALKFALGLRLADIMHSHRSPITLPQLASKRIDTSCLDIPYLARLMRMLVRKGIFAVHHSSNDDDETLYKMTHISKWLLHNSELSVAPMILELWHYLSQCVKEHFASQNPQFNNLFNEAIECTAKIVMKATVSHYKDGFDSIRSLVDVGGGTTGALAKIVKSYPHIKVINFDLPHVVATTPMCEGVIHVGGDMFDPIPNVDAVFMKWILHDWNDEACVKILKSYRKAISDKNEKFVFVVIFVQEDDNNIFGDMGLVFDLLMFTHTTGGKEKTE
;
A
#
# COMPACT_ATOMS: atom_id res chain seq x y z
N MET A 1 -30.49 6.95 21.62
CA MET A 1 -29.02 6.81 21.75
C MET A 1 -28.39 5.94 20.65
N GLY A 2 -28.94 4.77 20.31
CA GLY A 2 -28.25 3.80 19.42
C GLY A 2 -28.05 4.11 17.92
N SER A 3 -28.75 5.06 17.28
CA SER A 3 -28.50 5.34 15.83
C SER A 3 -27.38 6.36 15.60
N MET A 4 -27.28 7.36 16.47
CA MET A 4 -26.28 8.44 16.37
C MET A 4 -24.88 7.92 16.75
N GLU A 5 -24.81 7.10 17.80
CA GLU A 5 -23.59 6.46 18.28
C GLU A 5 -23.00 5.49 17.24
N VAL A 6 -23.85 4.68 16.60
CA VAL A 6 -23.43 3.79 15.49
C VAL A 6 -22.92 4.57 14.28
N HIS A 7 -23.47 5.75 13.99
CA HIS A 7 -22.98 6.62 12.92
C HIS A 7 -21.65 7.30 13.24
N GLU A 8 -21.37 7.57 14.51
CA GLU A 8 -20.12 8.17 14.97
C GLU A 8 -18.98 7.14 15.00
N GLU A 9 -19.26 5.93 15.50
CA GLU A 9 -18.31 4.80 15.47
C GLU A 9 -17.97 4.33 14.05
N LEU A 10 -18.94 4.40 13.13
CA LEU A 10 -18.67 4.08 11.73
C LEU A 10 -17.75 5.13 11.10
N ARG A 11 -17.98 6.42 11.38
CA ARG A 11 -17.11 7.52 10.93
C ARG A 11 -15.70 7.42 11.51
N SER A 12 -15.56 7.10 12.80
CA SER A 12 -14.24 6.97 13.43
C SER A 12 -13.44 5.77 12.91
N ALA A 13 -14.12 4.77 12.31
CA ALA A 13 -13.46 3.64 11.65
C ALA A 13 -12.92 3.96 10.25
N GLN A 14 -13.45 4.99 9.56
CA GLN A 14 -13.10 5.31 8.17
C GLN A 14 -11.59 5.48 7.94
N PRO A 15 -10.85 6.28 8.73
CA PRO A 15 -9.43 6.51 8.46
C PRO A 15 -8.59 5.23 8.55
N LYS A 16 -8.96 4.31 9.45
CA LYS A 16 -8.29 2.99 9.58
C LYS A 16 -8.49 2.12 8.35
N VAL A 17 -9.67 2.17 7.72
CA VAL A 17 -9.92 1.45 6.47
C VAL A 17 -8.98 1.97 5.37
N TRP A 18 -8.81 3.29 5.28
CA TRP A 18 -7.92 3.93 4.31
C TRP A 18 -6.46 3.56 4.55
N GLN A 19 -6.03 3.54 5.81
CA GLN A 19 -4.69 3.09 6.19
C GLN A 19 -4.41 1.64 5.72
N PHE A 20 -5.35 0.71 5.88
CA PHE A 20 -5.16 -0.66 5.40
C PHE A 20 -5.19 -0.75 3.87
N MET A 21 -6.11 -0.02 3.23
CA MET A 21 -6.25 0.02 1.78
C MET A 21 -4.97 0.48 1.09
N PHE A 22 -4.31 1.49 1.63
CA PHE A 22 -3.10 2.07 1.05
C PHE A 22 -1.79 1.67 1.74
N ALA A 23 -1.81 0.72 2.68
CA ALA A 23 -0.59 0.30 3.39
C ALA A 23 0.56 -0.13 2.47
N PHE A 24 0.28 -0.61 1.25
CA PHE A 24 1.33 -0.94 0.28
C PHE A 24 2.21 0.27 -0.13
N THR A 25 1.76 1.52 0.01
CA THR A 25 2.57 2.70 -0.32
C THR A 25 3.81 2.82 0.56
N ASP A 26 3.72 2.35 1.81
CA ASP A 26 4.84 2.28 2.74
C ASP A 26 5.92 1.31 2.22
N SER A 27 5.52 0.14 1.71
CA SER A 27 6.43 -0.83 1.08
C SER A 27 7.02 -0.29 -0.22
N MET A 28 6.22 0.38 -1.04
CA MET A 28 6.69 1.01 -2.29
C MET A 28 7.69 2.13 -2.04
N ALA A 29 7.43 3.02 -1.08
CA ALA A 29 8.36 4.10 -0.72
C ALA A 29 9.70 3.53 -0.24
N LEU A 30 9.67 2.50 0.62
CA LEU A 30 10.87 1.82 1.08
C LEU A 30 11.63 1.19 -0.10
N LYS A 31 10.95 0.46 -0.99
CA LYS A 31 11.56 -0.15 -2.17
C LYS A 31 12.18 0.91 -3.09
N SER A 32 11.49 2.02 -3.33
CA SER A 32 12.02 3.13 -4.13
C SER A 32 13.26 3.74 -3.49
N SER A 33 13.29 3.89 -2.16
CA SER A 33 14.48 4.40 -1.45
C SER A 33 15.71 3.52 -1.62
N VAL A 34 15.51 2.19 -1.64
CA VAL A 34 16.56 1.20 -1.89
C VAL A 34 16.98 1.25 -3.37
N GLY A 35 16.04 1.21 -4.30
CA GLY A 35 16.33 1.25 -5.74
C GLY A 35 17.05 2.52 -6.20
N LEU A 36 16.74 3.67 -5.59
CA LEU A 36 17.41 4.96 -5.83
C LEU A 36 18.71 5.12 -5.04
N ARG A 37 19.09 4.11 -4.23
CA ARG A 37 20.32 4.11 -3.42
C ARG A 37 20.46 5.31 -2.49
N LEU A 38 19.34 5.83 -1.98
CA LEU A 38 19.32 7.06 -1.17
C LEU A 38 20.22 6.93 0.06
N ALA A 39 20.17 5.77 0.74
CA ALA A 39 21.01 5.51 1.91
C ALA A 39 22.51 5.51 1.56
N ASP A 40 22.91 4.89 0.43
CA ASP A 40 24.31 4.84 0.02
C ASP A 40 24.85 6.22 -0.37
N ILE A 41 24.06 7.01 -1.10
CA ILE A 41 24.41 8.38 -1.50
C ILE A 41 24.62 9.23 -0.26
N MET A 42 23.66 9.23 0.67
CA MET A 42 23.76 9.99 1.93
C MET A 42 24.93 9.54 2.79
N HIS A 43 25.19 8.22 2.86
CA HIS A 43 26.31 7.68 3.62
C HIS A 43 27.66 8.08 3.04
N SER A 44 27.79 8.02 1.71
CA SER A 44 29.02 8.37 0.99
C SER A 44 29.30 9.87 1.09
N HIS A 45 28.26 10.71 1.12
CA HIS A 45 28.39 12.16 1.34
C HIS A 45 28.92 12.50 2.74
N GLY A 46 28.62 11.69 3.75
CA GLY A 46 29.21 11.79 5.11
C GLY A 46 28.69 12.94 5.98
N SER A 47 27.84 13.82 5.47
CA SER A 47 27.20 14.93 6.20
C SER A 47 25.74 15.13 5.74
N PRO A 48 24.90 15.90 6.48
CA PRO A 48 23.55 16.22 6.03
C PRO A 48 23.56 16.79 4.61
N ILE A 49 22.60 16.38 3.78
CA ILE A 49 22.60 16.59 2.33
C ILE A 49 21.32 17.29 1.88
N THR A 50 21.38 18.13 0.85
CA THR A 50 20.19 18.74 0.22
C THR A 50 19.67 17.87 -0.92
N LEU A 51 18.40 18.06 -1.33
CA LEU A 51 17.84 17.28 -2.44
C LEU A 51 18.64 17.42 -3.75
N PRO A 52 19.08 18.63 -4.17
CA PRO A 52 19.89 18.77 -5.39
C PRO A 52 21.23 18.03 -5.35
N GLN A 53 21.76 17.75 -4.16
CA GLN A 53 23.00 16.99 -3.97
C GLN A 53 22.78 15.48 -4.02
N ILE A 54 21.53 14.99 -3.91
CA ILE A 54 21.21 13.57 -4.07
C ILE A 54 21.08 13.27 -5.56
N ASP A 55 22.18 12.84 -6.17
CA ASP A 55 22.19 12.40 -7.57
C ASP A 55 21.55 11.01 -7.70
N THR A 56 20.26 10.98 -8.05
CA THR A 56 19.55 9.73 -8.35
C THR A 56 19.60 9.34 -9.83
N SER A 57 20.19 10.17 -10.71
CA SER A 57 20.25 10.03 -12.18
C SER A 57 18.93 9.85 -12.95
N CYS A 58 17.83 9.49 -12.28
CA CYS A 58 16.59 9.02 -12.92
C CYS A 58 15.30 9.63 -12.32
N LEU A 59 15.40 10.46 -11.27
CA LEU A 59 14.25 11.06 -10.61
C LEU A 59 14.46 12.57 -10.43
N ASP A 60 13.54 13.37 -10.98
CA ASP A 60 13.59 14.82 -10.84
C ASP A 60 13.40 15.25 -9.37
N ILE A 61 13.99 16.39 -9.01
CA ILE A 61 14.01 16.92 -7.64
C ILE A 61 12.61 17.03 -7.02
N PRO A 62 11.54 17.51 -7.71
CA PRO A 62 10.20 17.56 -7.11
C PRO A 62 9.65 16.18 -6.74
N TYR A 63 9.97 15.15 -7.54
CA TYR A 63 9.53 13.79 -7.28
C TYR A 63 10.31 13.20 -6.09
N LEU A 64 11.62 13.44 -6.04
CA LEU A 64 12.46 13.07 -4.91
C LEU A 64 12.00 13.74 -3.61
N ALA A 65 11.62 15.02 -3.65
CA ALA A 65 11.10 15.75 -2.49
C ALA A 65 9.89 15.04 -1.87
N ARG A 66 8.90 14.67 -2.68
CA ARG A 66 7.67 14.01 -2.22
C ARG A 66 7.96 12.63 -1.62
N LEU A 67 8.86 11.85 -2.25
CA LEU A 67 9.33 10.58 -1.69
C LEU A 67 10.03 10.79 -0.35
N MET A 68 10.92 11.78 -0.26
CA MET A 68 11.65 12.11 0.97
C MET A 68 10.71 12.57 2.09
N ARG A 69 9.65 13.33 1.79
CA ARG A 69 8.61 13.69 2.79
C ARG A 69 8.01 12.46 3.44
N MET A 70 7.59 11.47 2.65
CA MET A 70 7.06 10.21 3.18
C MET A 70 8.12 9.47 4.00
N LEU A 71 9.34 9.31 3.48
CA LEU A 71 10.39 8.56 4.18
C LEU A 71 10.83 9.23 5.49
N VAL A 72 10.82 10.56 5.56
CA VAL A 72 11.06 11.32 6.79
C VAL A 72 9.90 11.15 7.76
N ARG A 73 8.67 11.30 7.30
CA ARG A 73 7.45 11.10 8.10
C ARG A 73 7.42 9.72 8.76
N LYS A 74 7.89 8.70 8.03
CA LYS A 74 8.00 7.32 8.47
C LYS A 74 9.25 7.02 9.31
N GLY A 75 10.12 8.00 9.49
CA GLY A 75 11.34 7.93 10.31
C GLY A 75 12.47 7.13 9.68
N ILE A 76 12.40 6.81 8.38
CA ILE A 76 13.46 6.11 7.65
C ILE A 76 14.63 7.07 7.47
N PHE A 77 14.37 8.29 7.02
CA PHE A 77 15.32 9.41 7.01
C PHE A 77 14.86 10.48 8.01
N ALA A 78 15.66 11.53 8.22
CA ALA A 78 15.28 12.65 9.07
C ALA A 78 15.72 13.98 8.47
N VAL A 79 14.98 15.04 8.77
CA VAL A 79 15.44 16.41 8.53
C VAL A 79 16.50 16.79 9.56
N HIS A 80 17.52 17.51 9.13
CA HIS A 80 18.54 18.09 9.97
C HIS A 80 18.27 19.59 10.12
N HIS A 81 17.86 20.01 11.32
CA HIS A 81 17.72 21.41 11.66
C HIS A 81 19.09 21.96 12.06
N SER A 82 19.69 22.78 11.19
CA SER A 82 20.92 23.51 11.49
C SER A 82 20.56 24.81 12.23
N SER A 83 21.45 25.31 13.09
CA SER A 83 21.28 26.61 13.76
C SER A 83 21.51 27.82 12.85
N ASN A 84 21.91 27.58 11.60
CA ASN A 84 22.12 28.62 10.60
C ASN A 84 20.84 28.78 9.77
N ASP A 85 20.45 30.03 9.56
CA ASP A 85 19.24 30.53 8.88
C ASP A 85 19.22 30.23 7.35
N SER A 86 19.70 29.07 6.92
CA SER A 86 19.58 28.64 5.53
C SER A 86 18.19 28.06 5.30
N ASP A 87 17.45 28.62 4.32
CA ASP A 87 16.14 28.10 3.87
C ASP A 87 16.21 26.66 3.29
N GLU A 88 17.41 26.12 3.07
CA GLU A 88 17.57 24.79 2.51
C GLU A 88 17.35 23.67 3.54
N THR A 89 16.40 22.79 3.24
CA THR A 89 16.16 21.58 4.03
C THR A 89 17.27 20.57 3.83
N LEU A 90 17.98 20.26 4.91
CA LEU A 90 19.01 19.22 4.95
C LEU A 90 18.42 17.90 5.45
N TYR A 91 18.85 16.79 4.85
CA TYR A 91 18.42 15.45 5.18
C TYR A 91 19.59 14.63 5.74
N LYS A 92 19.31 13.74 6.69
CA LYS A 92 20.30 12.85 7.30
C LYS A 92 19.78 11.42 7.43
N MET A 93 20.70 10.47 7.51
CA MET A 93 20.40 9.08 7.83
C MET A 93 19.90 8.93 9.28
N THR A 94 19.02 7.96 9.50
CA THR A 94 18.62 7.49 10.83
C THR A 94 19.29 6.15 11.13
N HIS A 95 18.98 5.57 12.29
CA HIS A 95 19.37 4.20 12.59
C HIS A 95 18.61 3.18 11.72
N ILE A 96 17.43 3.51 11.19
CA ILE A 96 16.63 2.67 10.30
C ILE A 96 17.25 2.63 8.90
N SER A 97 17.60 3.79 8.32
CA SER A 97 18.16 3.81 6.95
C SER A 97 19.53 3.16 6.81
N LYS A 98 20.27 2.92 7.90
CA LYS A 98 21.51 2.14 7.89
C LYS A 98 21.32 0.69 7.44
N TRP A 99 20.11 0.13 7.63
CA TRP A 99 19.77 -1.21 7.14
C TRP A 99 19.52 -1.24 5.63
N LEU A 100 19.53 -0.09 4.95
CA LEU A 100 19.30 0.01 3.50
C LEU A 100 20.60 0.19 2.70
N LEU A 101 21.75 0.26 3.39
CA LEU A 101 23.08 0.39 2.76
C LEU A 101 23.42 -0.88 1.99
N HIS A 102 23.67 -0.82 0.69
CA HIS A 102 23.91 -2.03 -0.12
C HIS A 102 25.20 -2.75 0.30
N ASN A 103 26.26 -1.99 0.61
CA ASN A 103 27.57 -2.55 0.98
C ASN A 103 27.69 -2.88 2.48
N SER A 104 26.58 -2.84 3.24
CA SER A 104 26.58 -3.17 4.66
C SER A 104 26.32 -4.66 4.85
N TYR A 105 27.11 -5.30 5.72
CA TYR A 105 26.89 -6.69 6.12
C TYR A 105 25.51 -6.95 6.75
N LEU A 106 24.88 -5.91 7.34
CA LEU A 106 23.55 -5.98 7.95
C LEU A 106 22.45 -5.41 7.05
N SER A 107 22.73 -5.21 5.75
CA SER A 107 21.75 -4.67 4.81
C SER A 107 20.57 -5.60 4.64
N VAL A 108 19.35 -5.06 4.61
CA VAL A 108 18.13 -5.76 4.16
C VAL A 108 17.68 -5.34 2.76
N ALA A 109 18.48 -4.54 2.04
CA ALA A 109 18.15 -4.07 0.70
C ALA A 109 17.80 -5.22 -0.27
N PRO A 110 18.57 -6.34 -0.32
CA PRO A 110 18.23 -7.46 -1.19
C PRO A 110 16.85 -8.05 -0.88
N MET A 111 16.52 -8.25 0.41
CA MET A 111 15.20 -8.75 0.82
C MET A 111 14.04 -7.85 0.36
N ILE A 112 14.21 -6.53 0.46
CA ILE A 112 13.19 -5.57 0.07
C ILE A 112 12.94 -5.63 -1.44
N LEU A 113 14.00 -5.74 -2.25
CA LEU A 113 13.90 -5.84 -3.70
C LEU A 113 13.32 -7.20 -4.13
N GLU A 114 13.80 -8.28 -3.52
CA GLU A 114 13.37 -9.67 -3.74
C GLU A 114 11.86 -9.84 -3.55
N LEU A 115 11.36 -9.40 -2.39
CA LEU A 115 9.94 -9.48 -2.03
C LEU A 115 9.03 -8.81 -3.07
N TRP A 116 9.48 -7.70 -3.68
CA TRP A 116 8.74 -7.01 -4.72
C TRP A 116 8.66 -7.82 -6.03
N HIS A 117 9.72 -8.57 -6.37
CA HIS A 117 9.70 -9.45 -7.53
C HIS A 117 8.69 -10.60 -7.35
N TYR A 118 8.59 -11.19 -6.16
CA TYR A 118 7.53 -12.17 -5.83
C TYR A 118 6.13 -11.60 -6.08
N LEU A 119 5.88 -10.38 -5.62
CA LEU A 119 4.57 -9.73 -5.71
C LEU A 119 4.19 -9.34 -7.14
N SER A 120 5.14 -8.84 -7.92
CA SER A 120 4.89 -8.35 -9.28
C SER A 120 4.71 -9.46 -10.32
N GLN A 121 5.30 -10.65 -10.11
CA GLN A 121 5.32 -11.71 -11.13
C GLN A 121 4.47 -12.94 -10.79
N CYS A 122 3.77 -12.97 -9.66
CA CYS A 122 3.02 -14.14 -9.20
C CYS A 122 3.86 -15.43 -9.30
N VAL A 123 5.11 -15.32 -8.84
CA VAL A 123 6.18 -16.31 -8.98
C VAL A 123 5.71 -17.69 -8.52
N LYS A 124 5.72 -18.67 -9.42
CA LYS A 124 5.40 -20.08 -9.13
C LYS A 124 6.65 -20.85 -8.71
N GLU A 125 6.46 -22.02 -8.10
CA GLU A 125 7.53 -23.01 -7.89
C GLU A 125 8.32 -23.19 -9.20
N HIS A 126 9.66 -23.17 -9.13
CA HIS A 126 10.64 -23.21 -10.23
C HIS A 126 11.02 -21.89 -10.93
N PHE A 127 10.38 -20.76 -10.63
CA PHE A 127 10.72 -19.50 -11.30
C PHE A 127 12.19 -19.07 -11.08
N ALA A 128 12.74 -19.25 -9.87
CA ALA A 128 14.15 -18.96 -9.59
C ALA A 128 15.10 -19.75 -10.50
N SER A 129 14.83 -21.04 -10.72
CA SER A 129 15.64 -21.88 -11.60
C SER A 129 15.65 -21.41 -13.07
N GLN A 130 14.63 -20.65 -13.49
CA GLN A 130 14.44 -20.19 -14.87
C GLN A 130 14.88 -18.73 -15.07
N ASN A 131 15.10 -17.98 -14.00
CA ASN A 131 15.44 -16.56 -14.04
C ASN A 131 16.70 -16.26 -13.22
N PRO A 132 17.89 -16.23 -13.84
CA PRO A 132 19.16 -16.05 -13.14
C PRO A 132 19.25 -14.75 -12.32
N GLN A 133 18.65 -13.65 -12.80
CA GLN A 133 18.66 -12.38 -12.07
C GLN A 133 17.85 -12.49 -10.77
N PHE A 134 16.67 -13.09 -10.84
CA PHE A 134 15.86 -13.34 -9.66
C PHE A 134 16.51 -14.35 -8.71
N ASN A 135 17.10 -15.42 -9.23
CA ASN A 135 17.84 -16.41 -8.43
C ASN A 135 18.95 -15.76 -7.61
N ASN A 136 19.74 -14.88 -8.24
CA ASN A 136 20.80 -14.16 -7.55
C ASN A 136 20.24 -13.26 -6.44
N LEU A 137 19.18 -12.50 -6.73
CA LEU A 137 18.54 -11.63 -5.76
C LEU A 137 17.93 -12.42 -4.58
N PHE A 138 17.31 -13.57 -4.86
CA PHE A 138 16.77 -14.49 -3.85
C PHE A 138 17.87 -15.02 -2.93
N ASN A 139 18.99 -15.44 -3.51
CA ASN A 139 20.16 -15.89 -2.76
C ASN A 139 20.75 -14.77 -1.89
N GLU A 140 20.89 -13.56 -2.42
CA GLU A 140 21.35 -12.39 -1.66
C GLU A 140 20.41 -12.05 -0.48
N ALA A 141 19.09 -12.20 -0.67
CA ALA A 141 18.10 -11.97 0.39
C ALA A 141 18.19 -13.01 1.52
N ILE A 142 18.40 -14.29 1.17
CA ILE A 142 18.65 -15.36 2.16
C ILE A 142 19.96 -15.08 2.92
N GLU A 143 21.02 -14.71 2.20
CA GLU A 143 22.33 -14.44 2.80
C GLU A 143 22.28 -13.25 3.76
N CYS A 144 21.60 -12.17 3.38
CA CYS A 144 21.30 -11.03 4.25
C CYS A 144 20.67 -11.49 5.59
N THR A 145 19.65 -12.35 5.52
CA THR A 145 18.96 -12.84 6.72
C THR A 145 19.90 -13.65 7.60
N ALA A 146 20.70 -14.53 6.98
CA ALA A 146 21.71 -15.31 7.68
C ALA A 146 22.73 -14.41 8.39
N ASN A 147 23.26 -13.39 7.72
CA ASN A 147 24.26 -12.49 8.28
C ASN A 147 23.78 -11.77 9.55
N ILE A 148 22.52 -11.33 9.58
CA ILE A 148 21.89 -10.68 10.73
C ILE A 148 21.83 -11.64 11.94
N VAL A 149 21.43 -12.89 11.71
CA VAL A 149 21.21 -13.88 12.78
C VAL A 149 22.51 -14.50 13.27
N MET A 150 23.42 -14.82 12.36
CA MET A 150 24.57 -15.66 12.65
C MET A 150 25.60 -14.97 13.53
N LYS A 151 25.80 -13.66 13.36
CA LYS A 151 26.71 -12.89 14.22
C LYS A 151 26.30 -12.94 15.70
N ALA A 152 25.00 -12.85 15.98
CA ALA A 152 24.47 -13.00 17.33
C ALA A 152 24.51 -14.46 17.80
N THR A 153 24.15 -15.40 16.93
CA THR A 153 24.07 -16.83 17.27
C THR A 153 25.44 -17.41 17.63
N VAL A 154 26.45 -17.18 16.79
CA VAL A 154 27.83 -17.65 16.98
C VAL A 154 28.45 -17.09 18.26
N SER A 155 28.10 -15.87 18.65
CA SER A 155 28.62 -15.23 19.86
C SER A 155 27.92 -15.68 21.14
N HIS A 156 26.63 -16.02 21.10
CA HIS A 156 25.83 -16.38 22.29
C HIS A 156 25.66 -17.88 22.50
N TYR A 157 25.80 -18.70 21.45
CA TYR A 157 25.58 -20.16 21.51
C TYR A 157 26.89 -20.97 21.50
N LYS A 158 27.90 -20.49 22.23
CA LYS A 158 29.27 -21.06 22.18
C LYS A 158 29.33 -22.52 22.59
N GLU A 159 28.78 -22.85 23.76
CA GLU A 159 28.80 -24.22 24.30
C GLU A 159 28.11 -25.23 23.39
N GLY A 160 27.10 -24.79 22.63
CA GLY A 160 26.41 -25.62 21.66
C GLY A 160 27.33 -25.99 20.50
N PHE A 161 28.01 -25.01 19.90
CA PHE A 161 28.92 -25.23 18.77
C PHE A 161 30.15 -26.05 19.14
N ASP A 162 30.72 -25.89 20.34
CA ASP A 162 31.90 -26.66 20.79
C ASP A 162 31.66 -28.18 20.84
N SER A 163 30.41 -28.61 20.98
CA SER A 163 30.03 -30.03 21.01
C SER A 163 29.81 -30.65 19.61
N ILE A 164 29.72 -29.82 18.57
CA ILE A 164 29.39 -30.23 17.21
C ILE A 164 30.68 -30.61 16.46
N ARG A 165 30.62 -31.67 15.66
CA ARG A 165 31.78 -32.14 14.87
C ARG A 165 31.53 -32.00 13.37
N SER A 166 30.28 -32.21 12.95
CA SER A 166 29.83 -32.01 11.59
C SER A 166 28.41 -31.47 11.51
N LEU A 167 28.25 -30.34 10.84
CA LEU A 167 26.99 -29.63 10.74
C LEU A 167 26.52 -29.62 9.28
N VAL A 168 25.26 -29.97 9.03
CA VAL A 168 24.64 -29.78 7.71
C VAL A 168 23.60 -28.67 7.75
N ASP A 169 23.74 -27.70 6.86
CA ASP A 169 22.78 -26.62 6.64
C ASP A 169 21.91 -26.97 5.44
N VAL A 170 20.63 -27.21 5.69
CA VAL A 170 19.65 -27.65 4.68
C VAL A 170 18.92 -26.43 4.16
N GLY A 171 18.97 -26.18 2.86
CA GLY A 171 18.55 -24.89 2.29
C GLY A 171 19.51 -23.77 2.71
N GLY A 172 20.81 -24.07 2.74
CA GLY A 172 21.85 -23.16 3.22
C GLY A 172 22.18 -22.00 2.28
N GLY A 173 21.61 -21.98 1.07
CA GLY A 173 21.80 -20.94 0.07
C GLY A 173 23.26 -20.85 -0.36
N THR A 174 23.79 -19.62 -0.38
CA THR A 174 25.20 -19.31 -0.70
C THR A 174 26.19 -19.64 0.42
N SER A 175 25.77 -20.38 1.45
CA SER A 175 26.58 -20.83 2.59
C SER A 175 27.14 -19.74 3.53
N GLY A 176 26.70 -18.48 3.41
CA GLY A 176 27.17 -17.38 4.27
C GLY A 176 27.03 -17.65 5.77
N ALA A 177 25.96 -18.36 6.18
CA ALA A 177 25.77 -18.76 7.57
C ALA A 177 26.87 -19.72 8.07
N LEU A 178 27.21 -20.70 7.24
CA LEU A 178 28.24 -21.69 7.53
C LEU A 178 29.64 -21.06 7.53
N ALA A 179 29.89 -20.08 6.67
CA ALA A 179 31.16 -19.36 6.64
C ALA A 179 31.46 -18.68 8.00
N GLU A 180 30.46 -18.07 8.64
CA GLU A 180 30.63 -17.45 9.96
C GLU A 180 30.86 -18.48 11.08
N ILE A 181 30.23 -19.66 10.96
CA ILE A 181 30.46 -20.79 11.86
C ILE A 181 31.88 -21.32 11.71
N VAL A 182 32.33 -21.62 10.49
CA VAL A 182 33.69 -22.15 10.23
C VAL A 182 34.76 -21.17 10.70
N LYS A 183 34.54 -19.87 10.47
CA LYS A 183 35.46 -18.82 10.93
C LYS A 183 35.64 -18.81 12.45
N SER A 184 34.58 -19.10 13.20
CA SER A 184 34.60 -19.07 14.67
C SER A 184 34.90 -20.43 15.30
N TYR A 185 34.56 -21.52 14.61
CA TYR A 185 34.67 -22.90 15.05
C TYR A 185 35.27 -23.77 13.93
N PRO A 186 36.57 -23.61 13.62
CA PRO A 186 37.21 -24.29 12.48
C PRO A 186 37.30 -25.81 12.62
N HIS A 187 37.00 -26.34 13.81
CA HIS A 187 36.95 -27.78 14.06
C HIS A 187 35.67 -28.45 13.52
N ILE A 188 34.64 -27.66 13.20
CA ILE A 188 33.35 -28.18 12.72
C ILE A 188 33.43 -28.40 11.20
N LYS A 189 33.20 -29.63 10.76
CA LYS A 189 33.04 -29.94 9.33
C LYS A 189 31.64 -29.53 8.87
N VAL A 190 31.52 -28.46 8.09
CA VAL A 190 30.21 -27.97 7.65
C VAL A 190 29.87 -28.42 6.22
N ILE A 191 28.59 -28.72 5.99
CA ILE A 191 28.05 -29.15 4.71
C ILE A 191 26.90 -28.20 4.33
N ASN A 192 27.02 -27.51 3.20
CA ASN A 192 25.93 -26.76 2.58
C ASN A 192 25.13 -27.72 1.69
N PHE A 193 23.91 -28.06 2.09
CA PHE A 193 23.03 -28.95 1.34
C PHE A 193 21.86 -28.15 0.76
N ASP A 194 21.82 -28.02 -0.57
CA ASP A 194 20.82 -27.22 -1.27
C ASP A 194 20.52 -27.79 -2.66
N LEU A 195 19.55 -27.23 -3.36
CA LEU A 195 19.19 -27.65 -4.71
C LEU A 195 20.41 -27.53 -5.65
N PRO A 196 20.58 -28.45 -6.62
CA PRO A 196 21.77 -28.48 -7.47
C PRO A 196 22.07 -27.15 -8.18
N HIS A 197 21.04 -26.41 -8.60
CA HIS A 197 21.20 -25.12 -9.27
C HIS A 197 21.72 -24.02 -8.33
N VAL A 198 21.42 -24.08 -7.03
CA VAL A 198 21.91 -23.13 -6.01
C VAL A 198 23.38 -23.41 -5.70
N VAL A 199 23.71 -24.69 -5.47
CA VAL A 199 25.09 -25.15 -5.22
C VAL A 199 26.01 -24.82 -6.40
N ALA A 200 25.54 -25.00 -7.63
CA ALA A 200 26.32 -24.69 -8.82
C ALA A 200 26.72 -23.21 -8.94
N THR A 201 25.93 -22.30 -8.37
CA THR A 201 26.20 -20.85 -8.38
C THR A 201 26.82 -20.34 -7.07
N THR A 202 27.01 -21.21 -6.08
CA THR A 202 27.50 -20.80 -4.77
C THR A 202 29.02 -20.52 -4.82
N PRO A 203 29.49 -19.37 -4.32
CA PRO A 203 30.92 -19.10 -4.21
C PRO A 203 31.64 -20.16 -3.36
N MET A 204 32.84 -20.55 -3.77
CA MET A 204 33.66 -21.48 -2.99
C MET A 204 34.03 -20.85 -1.65
N CYS A 205 33.65 -21.51 -0.55
CA CYS A 205 34.03 -21.11 0.80
C CYS A 205 34.98 -22.16 1.39
N GLU A 206 36.16 -21.72 1.82
CA GLU A 206 37.16 -22.61 2.43
C GLU A 206 36.59 -23.24 3.71
N GLY A 207 36.68 -24.57 3.81
CA GLY A 207 36.13 -25.34 4.93
C GLY A 207 34.64 -25.69 4.81
N VAL A 208 33.96 -25.29 3.74
CA VAL A 208 32.55 -25.65 3.46
C VAL A 208 32.47 -26.68 2.34
N ILE A 209 31.70 -27.76 2.56
CA ILE A 209 31.42 -28.77 1.53
C ILE A 209 30.04 -28.50 0.95
N HIS A 210 29.93 -28.25 -0.35
CA HIS A 210 28.64 -28.06 -1.00
C HIS A 210 28.13 -29.37 -1.62
N VAL A 211 26.88 -29.72 -1.35
CA VAL A 211 26.23 -30.94 -1.81
C VAL A 211 24.88 -30.58 -2.41
N GLY A 212 24.70 -30.90 -3.70
CA GLY A 212 23.43 -30.74 -4.40
C GLY A 212 22.46 -31.88 -4.09
N GLY A 213 21.23 -31.56 -3.71
CA GLY A 213 20.18 -32.55 -3.47
C GLY A 213 18.84 -31.92 -3.08
N ASP A 214 17.80 -32.75 -2.94
CA ASP A 214 16.49 -32.30 -2.48
C ASP A 214 16.41 -32.41 -0.94
N MET A 215 15.83 -31.41 -0.26
CA MET A 215 15.72 -31.39 1.20
C MET A 215 14.90 -32.56 1.78
N PHE A 216 14.10 -33.24 0.95
CA PHE A 216 13.37 -34.46 1.32
C PHE A 216 14.24 -35.73 1.22
N ASP A 217 15.45 -35.64 0.65
CA ASP A 217 16.39 -36.76 0.58
C ASP A 217 17.11 -37.00 1.92
N PRO A 218 17.45 -38.25 2.26
CA PRO A 218 18.16 -38.55 3.51
C PRO A 218 19.55 -37.94 3.55
N ILE A 219 19.81 -37.13 4.57
CA ILE A 219 21.15 -36.56 4.81
C ILE A 219 21.97 -37.53 5.66
N ARG A 220 22.98 -38.17 5.06
CA ARG A 220 23.65 -39.33 5.67
C ARG A 220 24.93 -39.02 6.47
N ASN A 221 25.39 -37.77 6.55
CA ASN A 221 26.80 -37.47 6.90
C ASN A 221 27.05 -36.34 7.93
N ALA A 222 26.09 -36.00 8.79
CA ALA A 222 26.29 -34.94 9.80
C ALA A 222 25.83 -35.37 11.21
N ASN A 223 26.48 -34.84 12.26
CA ASN A 223 26.11 -35.08 13.65
C ASN A 223 25.15 -34.01 14.21
N ALA A 224 24.92 -32.93 13.47
CA ALA A 224 23.91 -31.93 13.73
C ALA A 224 23.30 -31.40 12.42
N VAL A 225 22.02 -31.04 12.46
CA VAL A 225 21.32 -30.34 11.37
C VAL A 225 21.07 -28.91 11.81
N PHE A 226 21.44 -27.95 10.95
CA PHE A 226 21.24 -26.53 11.20
C PHE A 226 19.92 -26.07 10.57
N MET A 227 18.96 -25.69 11.42
CA MET A 227 17.71 -25.06 10.99
C MET A 227 17.58 -23.68 11.61
N LYS A 228 17.35 -22.67 10.78
CA LYS A 228 17.36 -21.25 11.17
C LYS A 228 15.93 -20.77 11.34
N GLU A 229 15.54 -20.40 12.55
CA GLU A 229 14.27 -19.72 12.82
C GLU A 229 14.54 -18.26 13.23
N LEU A 230 13.99 -17.32 12.47
CA LEU A 230 14.21 -15.89 12.69
C LEU A 230 13.23 -15.36 13.75
N ARG A 231 13.74 -15.01 14.95
CA ARG A 231 12.88 -14.53 16.06
C ARG A 231 13.03 -13.05 16.41
N SER A 232 14.08 -12.35 15.97
CA SER A 232 14.29 -10.95 16.34
C SER A 232 15.07 -10.17 15.28
N VAL A 233 14.35 -9.42 14.44
CA VAL A 233 14.94 -8.36 13.61
C VAL A 233 14.25 -7.04 13.95
N GLN A 234 14.90 -5.92 13.63
CA GLN A 234 14.39 -4.57 13.89
C GLN A 234 12.93 -4.44 13.42
N PRO A 235 11.94 -4.33 14.33
CA PRO A 235 10.52 -4.48 13.98
C PRO A 235 10.02 -3.44 12.98
N LYS A 236 10.67 -2.28 12.93
CA LYS A 236 10.20 -1.14 12.14
C LYS A 236 10.44 -1.32 10.65
N VAL A 237 11.61 -1.78 10.22
CA VAL A 237 11.91 -2.04 8.80
C VAL A 237 11.00 -3.15 8.27
N TRP A 238 10.74 -4.18 9.07
CA TRP A 238 9.84 -5.28 8.74
C TRP A 238 8.39 -4.83 8.57
N GLN A 239 7.91 -3.93 9.43
CA GLN A 239 6.59 -3.34 9.27
C GLN A 239 6.44 -2.62 7.93
N PHE A 240 7.45 -1.87 7.49
CA PHE A 240 7.44 -1.20 6.19
C PHE A 240 7.52 -2.19 5.02
N MET A 241 8.44 -3.14 5.10
CA MET A 241 8.66 -4.16 4.08
C MET A 241 7.40 -5.00 3.83
N PHE A 242 6.65 -5.36 4.89
CA PHE A 242 5.44 -6.18 4.80
C PHE A 242 4.13 -5.38 4.87
N ALA A 243 4.16 -4.04 4.80
CA ALA A 243 2.96 -3.21 4.92
C ALA A 243 1.90 -3.56 3.85
N PHE A 244 2.31 -3.94 2.63
CA PHE A 244 1.40 -4.41 1.57
C PHE A 244 0.52 -5.60 1.97
N THR A 245 0.94 -6.41 2.96
CA THR A 245 0.15 -7.56 3.43
C THR A 245 -1.18 -7.14 4.05
N ASP A 246 -1.25 -5.93 4.64
CA ASP A 246 -2.49 -5.37 5.16
C ASP A 246 -3.49 -5.08 4.03
N SER A 247 -3.01 -4.50 2.92
CA SER A 247 -3.83 -4.22 1.73
C SER A 247 -4.30 -5.52 1.07
N MET A 248 -3.41 -6.52 0.97
CA MET A 248 -3.76 -7.85 0.45
C MET A 248 -4.78 -8.57 1.34
N ALA A 249 -4.62 -8.52 2.66
CA ALA A 249 -5.57 -9.09 3.62
C ALA A 249 -6.98 -8.56 3.38
N LEU A 250 -7.08 -7.23 3.21
CA LEU A 250 -8.33 -6.53 2.98
C LEU A 250 -8.97 -6.95 1.65
N LYS A 251 -8.17 -7.03 0.58
CA LYS A 251 -8.60 -7.55 -0.72
C LYS A 251 -9.13 -8.99 -0.62
N PHE A 252 -8.42 -9.89 0.09
CA PHE A 252 -8.88 -11.26 0.28
C PHE A 252 -10.17 -11.33 1.08
N ALA A 253 -10.30 -10.55 2.16
CA ALA A 253 -11.53 -10.47 2.93
C ALA A 253 -12.72 -10.05 2.06
N LEU A 254 -12.50 -9.12 1.14
CA LEU A 254 -13.48 -8.65 0.18
C LEU A 254 -13.82 -9.71 -0.88
N GLY A 255 -12.82 -10.28 -1.55
CA GLY A 255 -13.03 -11.30 -2.60
C GLY A 255 -13.62 -12.62 -2.09
N LEU A 256 -13.35 -12.97 -0.82
CA LEU A 256 -14.00 -14.08 -0.13
C LEU A 256 -15.39 -13.73 0.40
N ARG A 257 -15.81 -12.46 0.29
CA ARG A 257 -17.09 -11.92 0.77
C ARG A 257 -17.30 -12.16 2.27
N LEU A 258 -16.23 -12.13 3.06
CA LEU A 258 -16.29 -12.47 4.49
C LEU A 258 -17.27 -11.57 5.24
N ALA A 259 -17.23 -10.25 4.98
CA ALA A 259 -18.15 -9.30 5.59
C ALA A 259 -19.61 -9.55 5.23
N ASP A 260 -19.92 -9.84 3.95
CA ASP A 260 -21.30 -10.11 3.52
C ASP A 260 -21.84 -11.40 4.14
N ILE A 261 -21.02 -12.46 4.19
CA ILE A 261 -21.41 -13.75 4.77
C ILE A 261 -21.67 -13.58 6.28
N MET A 262 -20.77 -12.90 6.99
CA MET A 262 -20.95 -12.64 8.43
C MET A 262 -22.15 -11.73 8.70
N HIS A 263 -22.39 -10.72 7.87
CA HIS A 263 -23.54 -9.83 7.99
C HIS A 263 -24.86 -10.56 7.76
N SER A 264 -24.93 -11.42 6.74
CA SER A 264 -26.12 -12.22 6.43
C SER A 264 -26.39 -13.30 7.47
N HIS A 265 -25.36 -13.83 8.14
CA HIS A 265 -25.51 -14.84 9.19
C HIS A 265 -26.16 -14.29 10.47
N ARG A 266 -26.03 -12.99 10.76
CA ARG A 266 -26.62 -12.26 11.91
C ARG A 266 -26.15 -12.68 13.31
N SER A 267 -25.30 -13.69 13.45
CA SER A 267 -24.66 -14.12 14.71
C SER A 267 -23.14 -14.30 14.53
N PRO A 268 -22.35 -14.39 15.62
CA PRO A 268 -20.96 -14.84 15.52
C PRO A 268 -20.86 -16.19 14.78
N ILE A 269 -19.82 -16.37 13.97
CA ILE A 269 -19.67 -17.49 13.05
C ILE A 269 -18.36 -18.24 13.26
N THR A 270 -18.34 -19.55 13.03
CA THR A 270 -17.11 -20.37 13.06
C THR A 270 -16.43 -20.40 11.68
N LEU A 271 -15.16 -20.77 11.59
CA LEU A 271 -14.47 -20.90 10.29
C LEU A 271 -15.10 -21.95 9.37
N PRO A 272 -15.48 -23.15 9.85
CA PRO A 272 -16.18 -24.13 9.00
C PRO A 272 -17.51 -23.60 8.47
N GLN A 273 -18.29 -22.90 9.31
CA GLN A 273 -19.54 -22.28 8.88
C GLN A 273 -19.30 -21.18 7.84
N LEU A 274 -18.28 -20.34 8.03
CA LEU A 274 -17.89 -19.29 7.10
C LEU A 274 -17.48 -19.85 5.74
N ALA A 275 -16.67 -20.92 5.74
CA ALA A 275 -16.25 -21.62 4.53
C ALA A 275 -17.43 -22.30 3.79
N SER A 276 -18.36 -22.91 4.52
CA SER A 276 -19.51 -23.64 3.96
C SER A 276 -20.54 -22.75 3.24
N LYS A 277 -20.61 -21.46 3.58
CA LYS A 277 -21.62 -20.53 3.06
C LYS A 277 -21.27 -19.90 1.71
N ARG A 278 -20.16 -20.30 1.09
CA ARG A 278 -19.71 -19.74 -0.20
C ARG A 278 -20.31 -20.52 -1.37
N ILE A 279 -20.87 -19.78 -2.33
CA ILE A 279 -21.55 -20.35 -3.51
C ILE A 279 -20.54 -20.89 -4.54
N ASP A 280 -19.31 -20.38 -4.52
CA ASP A 280 -18.28 -20.71 -5.50
C ASP A 280 -16.98 -21.02 -4.76
N THR A 281 -16.69 -22.32 -4.58
CA THR A 281 -15.36 -22.94 -4.78
C THR A 281 -15.33 -24.36 -4.21
N SER A 282 -14.66 -25.26 -4.94
CA SER A 282 -13.80 -26.29 -4.38
C SER A 282 -13.16 -25.84 -3.06
N CYS A 283 -13.54 -26.48 -1.95
CA CYS A 283 -13.09 -26.31 -0.56
C CYS A 283 -12.04 -25.21 -0.29
N LEU A 284 -12.47 -24.07 0.27
CA LEU A 284 -11.56 -23.12 0.90
C LEU A 284 -10.90 -23.81 2.10
N ASP A 285 -9.59 -24.05 2.03
CA ASP A 285 -8.86 -24.77 3.06
C ASP A 285 -8.84 -23.97 4.40
N ILE A 286 -9.44 -24.57 5.43
CA ILE A 286 -9.73 -23.97 6.73
C ILE A 286 -8.46 -23.43 7.40
N PRO A 287 -7.33 -24.17 7.46
CA PRO A 287 -6.02 -23.68 7.85
C PRO A 287 -5.62 -22.33 7.24
N TYR A 288 -5.79 -22.12 5.93
CA TYR A 288 -5.43 -20.84 5.29
C TYR A 288 -6.41 -19.72 5.68
N LEU A 289 -7.72 -20.03 5.75
CA LEU A 289 -8.71 -19.09 6.25
C LEU A 289 -8.43 -18.68 7.70
N ALA A 290 -8.00 -19.61 8.55
CA ALA A 290 -7.63 -19.35 9.94
C ALA A 290 -6.44 -18.37 10.04
N ARG A 291 -5.43 -18.52 9.19
CA ARG A 291 -4.28 -17.60 9.11
C ARG A 291 -4.71 -16.20 8.68
N LEU A 292 -5.54 -16.10 7.65
CA LEU A 292 -6.10 -14.84 7.18
C LEU A 292 -6.94 -14.16 8.29
N MET A 293 -7.87 -14.90 8.91
CA MET A 293 -8.73 -14.38 9.97
C MET A 293 -7.93 -13.94 11.20
N ARG A 294 -6.85 -14.63 11.57
CA ARG A 294 -5.96 -14.20 12.65
C ARG A 294 -5.36 -12.82 12.39
N MET A 295 -4.91 -12.57 11.17
CA MET A 295 -4.38 -11.27 10.77
C MET A 295 -5.48 -10.20 10.76
N LEU A 296 -6.63 -10.48 10.15
CA LEU A 296 -7.75 -9.53 10.10
C LEU A 296 -8.29 -9.17 11.49
N VAL A 297 -8.33 -10.14 12.42
CA VAL A 297 -8.66 -9.90 13.83
C VAL A 297 -7.59 -9.05 14.52
N ARG A 298 -6.31 -9.36 14.31
CA ARG A 298 -5.20 -8.58 14.89
C ARG A 298 -5.23 -7.12 14.44
N LYS A 299 -5.70 -6.85 13.22
CA LYS A 299 -5.89 -5.51 12.65
C LYS A 299 -7.24 -4.87 13.03
N GLY A 300 -8.10 -5.58 13.77
CA GLY A 300 -9.41 -5.10 14.21
C GLY A 300 -10.45 -5.00 13.10
N ILE A 301 -10.18 -5.55 11.91
CA ILE A 301 -11.14 -5.61 10.81
C ILE A 301 -12.29 -6.54 11.18
N PHE A 302 -11.96 -7.70 11.75
CA PHE A 302 -12.92 -8.59 12.42
C PHE A 302 -12.54 -8.71 13.91
N ALA A 303 -13.37 -9.38 14.70
CA ALA A 303 -13.07 -9.65 16.11
C ALA A 303 -13.42 -11.08 16.49
N VAL A 304 -12.70 -11.64 17.46
CA VAL A 304 -13.12 -12.87 18.14
C VAL A 304 -14.28 -12.53 19.07
N HIS A 305 -15.29 -13.41 19.09
CA HIS A 305 -16.38 -13.37 20.05
C HIS A 305 -16.05 -14.32 21.19
N HIS A 306 -15.81 -13.76 22.38
CA HIS A 306 -15.64 -14.56 23.60
C HIS A 306 -17.02 -14.86 24.17
N SER A 307 -17.46 -16.11 24.02
CA SER A 307 -18.65 -16.62 24.70
C SER A 307 -18.27 -17.02 26.13
N SER A 308 -19.22 -16.92 27.07
CA SER A 308 -19.05 -17.36 28.47
C SER A 308 -19.09 -18.88 28.62
N ASN A 309 -19.42 -19.62 27.56
CA ASN A 309 -19.42 -21.07 27.54
C ASN A 309 -18.06 -21.55 27.02
N ASP A 310 -17.51 -22.55 27.71
CA ASP A 310 -16.27 -23.28 27.41
C ASP A 310 -16.40 -24.13 26.10
N ASP A 311 -17.02 -23.59 25.05
CA ASP A 311 -16.99 -24.20 23.73
C ASP A 311 -15.59 -24.00 23.13
N ASP A 312 -14.95 -25.10 22.71
CA ASP A 312 -13.61 -25.14 22.09
C ASP A 312 -13.53 -24.35 20.76
N GLU A 313 -14.66 -23.96 20.16
CA GLU A 313 -14.68 -23.32 18.85
C GLU A 313 -14.60 -21.79 18.90
N THR A 314 -13.57 -21.24 18.25
CA THR A 314 -13.43 -19.78 18.09
C THR A 314 -14.51 -19.21 17.17
N LEU A 315 -15.33 -18.31 17.72
CA LEU A 315 -16.34 -17.55 16.98
C LEU A 315 -15.81 -16.18 16.54
N TYR A 316 -16.23 -15.73 15.36
CA TYR A 316 -15.84 -14.45 14.77
C TYR A 316 -17.05 -13.54 14.58
N LYS A 317 -16.87 -12.24 14.81
CA LYS A 317 -17.90 -11.21 14.61
C LYS A 317 -17.36 -10.02 13.80
N MET A 318 -18.27 -9.29 13.18
CA MET A 318 -17.96 -8.03 12.49
C MET A 318 -17.56 -6.93 13.48
N THR A 319 -16.69 -6.01 13.03
CA THR A 319 -16.43 -4.71 13.68
C THR A 319 -16.96 -3.58 12.80
N HIS A 320 -16.86 -2.33 13.28
CA HIS A 320 -17.19 -1.14 12.49
C HIS A 320 -16.34 -1.02 11.23
N ILE A 321 -15.09 -1.51 11.24
CA ILE A 321 -14.19 -1.50 10.09
C ILE A 321 -14.72 -2.45 9.01
N SER A 322 -15.07 -3.71 9.35
CA SER A 322 -15.59 -4.67 8.36
C SER A 322 -16.90 -4.24 7.68
N LYS A 323 -17.70 -3.34 8.29
CA LYS A 323 -18.94 -2.83 7.67
C LYS A 323 -18.69 -2.03 6.40
N TRP A 324 -17.50 -1.42 6.27
CA TRP A 324 -17.08 -0.71 5.06
C TRP A 324 -16.76 -1.65 3.88
N LEU A 325 -16.70 -2.97 4.11
CA LEU A 325 -16.44 -4.00 3.10
C LEU A 325 -17.72 -4.67 2.57
N LEU A 326 -18.89 -4.27 3.06
CA LEU A 326 -20.17 -4.81 2.60
C LEU A 326 -20.46 -4.32 1.18
N HIS A 327 -20.69 -5.23 0.23
CA HIS A 327 -20.85 -4.85 -1.18
C HIS A 327 -22.10 -3.98 -1.41
N ASN A 328 -23.19 -4.28 -0.70
CA ASN A 328 -24.49 -3.61 -0.89
C ASN A 328 -24.74 -2.47 0.11
N SER A 329 -23.68 -1.92 0.73
CA SER A 329 -23.78 -0.82 1.68
C SER A 329 -23.62 0.55 0.99
N GLU A 330 -24.40 1.55 1.39
CA GLU A 330 -24.27 2.94 0.91
C GLU A 330 -22.85 3.49 1.18
N LEU A 331 -22.20 3.04 2.25
CA LEU A 331 -20.87 3.48 2.69
C LEU A 331 -19.78 2.44 2.37
N SER A 332 -20.00 1.57 1.37
CA SER A 332 -18.99 0.61 0.95
C SER A 332 -17.79 1.30 0.32
N VAL A 333 -16.59 0.80 0.61
CA VAL A 333 -15.36 1.13 -0.15
C VAL A 333 -14.87 -0.07 -0.97
N ALA A 334 -15.68 -1.12 -1.07
CA ALA A 334 -15.33 -2.33 -1.83
C ALA A 334 -14.89 -2.03 -3.27
N PRO A 335 -15.59 -1.19 -4.05
CA PRO A 335 -15.17 -0.91 -5.43
C PRO A 335 -13.79 -0.25 -5.51
N MET A 336 -13.49 0.69 -4.58
CA MET A 336 -12.19 1.35 -4.52
C MET A 336 -11.05 0.38 -4.21
N ILE A 337 -11.26 -0.58 -3.29
CA ILE A 337 -10.24 -1.60 -2.99
C ILE A 337 -9.97 -2.50 -4.20
N LEU A 338 -11.02 -2.87 -4.95
CA LEU A 338 -10.90 -3.71 -6.14
C LEU A 338 -10.22 -2.98 -7.29
N GLU A 339 -10.61 -1.73 -7.56
CA GLU A 339 -10.02 -0.84 -8.56
C GLU A 339 -8.51 -0.69 -8.35
N LEU A 340 -8.12 -0.29 -7.14
CA LEU A 340 -6.73 -0.07 -6.77
C LEU A 340 -5.88 -1.33 -6.99
N TRP A 341 -6.42 -2.50 -6.67
CA TRP A 341 -5.69 -3.75 -6.92
C TRP A 341 -5.58 -4.07 -8.41
N HIS A 342 -6.65 -3.86 -9.18
CA HIS A 342 -6.61 -4.04 -10.63
C HIS A 342 -5.56 -3.13 -11.25
N TYR A 343 -5.50 -1.86 -10.83
CA TYR A 343 -4.50 -0.89 -11.22
C TYR A 343 -3.07 -1.39 -10.95
N LEU A 344 -2.79 -1.76 -9.69
CA LEU A 344 -1.48 -2.26 -9.26
C LEU A 344 -1.05 -3.52 -10.01
N SER A 345 -1.99 -4.40 -10.34
CA SER A 345 -1.69 -5.66 -11.04
C SER A 345 -1.35 -5.49 -12.52
N GLN A 346 -1.78 -4.38 -13.15
CA GLN A 346 -1.66 -4.19 -14.60
C GLN A 346 -0.72 -3.04 -14.99
N CYS A 347 -0.11 -2.33 -14.02
CA CYS A 347 0.76 -1.17 -14.26
C CYS A 347 0.12 -0.20 -15.27
N VAL A 348 -1.16 0.08 -15.03
CA VAL A 348 -2.04 0.82 -15.93
C VAL A 348 -1.47 2.22 -16.23
N LYS A 349 -1.58 2.67 -17.48
CA LYS A 349 -1.13 4.01 -17.93
C LYS A 349 -2.33 4.90 -18.24
N GLU A 350 -2.09 6.20 -18.41
CA GLU A 350 -3.09 7.16 -18.90
C GLU A 350 -3.78 6.67 -20.19
N HIS A 351 -5.10 6.90 -20.30
CA HIS A 351 -6.01 6.41 -21.36
C HIS A 351 -6.41 4.93 -21.30
N PHE A 352 -5.96 4.17 -20.31
CA PHE A 352 -6.35 2.76 -20.21
C PHE A 352 -7.85 2.56 -19.97
N ALA A 353 -8.49 3.45 -19.21
CA ALA A 353 -9.94 3.38 -18.97
C ALA A 353 -10.73 3.47 -20.28
N SER A 354 -10.39 4.37 -21.20
CA SER A 354 -11.11 4.48 -22.47
C SER A 354 -10.92 3.26 -23.39
N GLN A 355 -9.86 2.48 -23.19
CA GLN A 355 -9.53 1.29 -23.97
C GLN A 355 -10.00 -0.02 -23.32
N ASN A 356 -10.33 0.00 -22.02
CA ASN A 356 -10.68 -1.18 -21.25
C ASN A 356 -12.01 -0.96 -20.49
N PRO A 357 -13.15 -1.36 -21.07
CA PRO A 357 -14.47 -1.16 -20.46
C PRO A 357 -14.61 -1.79 -19.06
N GLN A 358 -13.96 -2.93 -18.82
CA GLN A 358 -13.99 -3.59 -17.51
C GLN A 358 -13.30 -2.74 -16.45
N PHE A 359 -12.12 -2.20 -16.77
CA PHE A 359 -11.42 -1.30 -15.87
C PHE A 359 -12.16 0.03 -15.71
N ASN A 360 -12.70 0.60 -16.79
CA ASN A 360 -13.50 1.83 -16.74
C ASN A 360 -14.70 1.71 -15.80
N ASN A 361 -15.42 0.59 -15.87
CA ASN A 361 -16.55 0.34 -14.98
C ASN A 361 -16.10 0.30 -13.51
N LEU A 362 -15.01 -0.43 -13.24
CA LEU A 362 -14.46 -0.55 -11.90
C LEU A 362 -13.95 0.81 -11.36
N PHE A 363 -13.30 1.60 -12.20
CA PHE A 363 -12.88 2.97 -11.91
C PHE A 363 -14.08 3.85 -11.56
N ASN A 364 -15.13 3.84 -12.39
CA ASN A 364 -16.34 4.63 -12.16
C ASN A 364 -17.05 4.22 -10.85
N GLU A 365 -17.13 2.91 -10.55
CA GLU A 365 -17.69 2.43 -9.27
C GLU A 365 -16.85 2.88 -8.06
N ALA A 366 -15.52 2.91 -8.17
CA ALA A 366 -14.61 3.40 -7.13
C ALA A 366 -14.79 4.91 -6.88
N ILE A 367 -14.85 5.71 -7.93
CA ILE A 367 -15.12 7.16 -7.82
C ILE A 367 -16.52 7.40 -7.24
N GLU A 368 -17.52 6.61 -7.64
CA GLU A 368 -18.90 6.76 -7.15
C GLU A 368 -19.01 6.42 -5.65
N CYS A 369 -18.37 5.34 -5.19
CA CYS A 369 -18.47 4.92 -3.79
C CYS A 369 -17.86 5.98 -2.86
N THR A 370 -16.73 6.59 -3.24
CA THR A 370 -16.12 7.69 -2.49
C THR A 370 -16.91 8.98 -2.57
N ALA A 371 -17.49 9.30 -3.73
CA ALA A 371 -18.36 10.45 -3.90
C ALA A 371 -19.57 10.41 -2.95
N LYS A 372 -20.20 9.25 -2.75
CA LYS A 372 -21.32 9.10 -1.80
C LYS A 372 -20.91 9.45 -0.36
N ILE A 373 -19.74 8.97 0.07
CA ILE A 373 -19.21 9.22 1.42
C ILE A 373 -18.87 10.70 1.61
N VAL A 374 -18.10 11.26 0.68
CA VAL A 374 -17.62 12.64 0.75
C VAL A 374 -18.80 13.61 0.65
N MET A 375 -19.70 13.43 -0.31
CA MET A 375 -20.83 14.34 -0.50
C MET A 375 -21.87 14.27 0.63
N LYS A 376 -22.01 13.12 1.29
CA LYS A 376 -22.82 13.03 2.52
C LYS A 376 -22.27 13.94 3.62
N ALA A 377 -20.95 14.01 3.77
CA ALA A 377 -20.31 14.93 4.71
C ALA A 377 -20.40 16.39 4.22
N THR A 378 -20.05 16.66 2.95
CA THR A 378 -20.07 18.01 2.37
C THR A 378 -21.44 18.66 2.50
N VAL A 379 -22.52 17.99 2.07
CA VAL A 379 -23.88 18.54 2.18
C VAL A 379 -24.32 18.73 3.64
N SER A 380 -23.79 17.93 4.57
CA SER A 380 -24.13 18.08 6.00
C SER A 380 -23.44 19.26 6.66
N HIS A 381 -22.24 19.64 6.22
CA HIS A 381 -21.40 20.65 6.86
C HIS A 381 -21.24 21.97 6.09
N TYR A 382 -21.37 21.95 4.75
CA TYR A 382 -21.25 23.11 3.86
C TYR A 382 -22.63 23.64 3.43
N LYS A 383 -23.60 23.67 4.35
CA LYS A 383 -25.01 23.92 4.01
C LYS A 383 -25.25 25.28 3.38
N ASP A 384 -24.89 26.33 4.09
CA ASP A 384 -25.09 27.73 3.67
C ASP A 384 -24.29 28.07 2.39
N GLY A 385 -23.29 27.24 2.06
CA GLY A 385 -22.48 27.38 0.85
C GLY A 385 -23.28 27.19 -0.44
N PHE A 386 -24.26 26.26 -0.43
CA PHE A 386 -25.09 25.93 -1.59
C PHE A 386 -26.39 26.73 -1.70
N ASP A 387 -26.89 27.31 -0.60
CA ASP A 387 -28.20 27.98 -0.57
C ASP A 387 -28.33 29.12 -1.59
N SER A 388 -27.25 29.87 -1.82
CA SER A 388 -27.23 31.01 -2.74
C SER A 388 -27.02 30.63 -4.22
N ILE A 389 -26.72 29.36 -4.52
CA ILE A 389 -26.38 28.89 -5.86
C ILE A 389 -27.68 28.56 -6.60
N ARG A 390 -27.84 29.01 -7.85
CA ARG A 390 -28.98 28.65 -8.72
C ARG A 390 -28.60 27.74 -9.87
N SER A 391 -27.34 27.80 -10.31
CA SER A 391 -26.79 26.91 -11.33
C SER A 391 -25.39 26.43 -10.95
N LEU A 392 -25.14 25.14 -11.09
CA LEU A 392 -23.87 24.50 -10.71
C LEU A 392 -23.44 23.54 -11.79
N VAL A 393 -22.15 23.56 -12.12
CA VAL A 393 -21.51 22.54 -12.95
C VAL A 393 -20.49 21.76 -12.13
N ASP A 394 -20.56 20.44 -12.22
CA ASP A 394 -19.54 19.52 -11.71
C ASP A 394 -18.62 19.15 -12.87
N VAL A 395 -17.38 19.62 -12.81
CA VAL A 395 -16.36 19.41 -13.84
C VAL A 395 -15.60 18.14 -13.52
N GLY A 396 -15.55 17.21 -14.47
CA GLY A 396 -15.06 15.85 -14.22
C GLY A 396 -15.99 15.08 -13.27
N GLY A 397 -17.30 15.33 -13.37
CA GLY A 397 -18.29 14.80 -12.44
C GLY A 397 -18.47 13.29 -12.49
N GLY A 398 -17.94 12.61 -13.51
CA GLY A 398 -18.03 11.17 -13.69
C GLY A 398 -19.49 10.68 -13.75
N THR A 399 -19.84 9.78 -12.81
CA THR A 399 -21.21 9.33 -12.59
C THR A 399 -21.96 10.27 -11.64
N THR A 400 -23.30 10.27 -11.68
CA THR A 400 -24.15 11.21 -10.91
C THR A 400 -24.10 11.04 -9.39
N GLY A 401 -23.25 10.18 -8.84
CA GLY A 401 -23.22 9.85 -7.41
C GLY A 401 -23.02 11.06 -6.50
N ALA A 402 -22.11 11.97 -6.87
CA ALA A 402 -21.86 13.20 -6.12
C ALA A 402 -23.06 14.17 -6.20
N LEU A 403 -23.55 14.38 -7.42
CA LEU A 403 -24.58 15.36 -7.76
C LEU A 403 -25.97 14.99 -7.27
N ALA A 404 -26.31 13.69 -7.24
CA ALA A 404 -27.62 13.23 -6.78
C ALA A 404 -27.93 13.68 -5.35
N LYS A 405 -26.90 13.82 -4.50
CA LYS A 405 -27.06 14.33 -3.13
C LYS A 405 -27.32 15.84 -3.09
N ILE A 406 -26.67 16.60 -3.98
CA ILE A 406 -26.89 18.04 -4.14
C ILE A 406 -28.31 18.28 -4.64
N VAL A 407 -28.70 17.68 -5.76
CA VAL A 407 -30.04 17.85 -6.36
C VAL A 407 -31.15 17.49 -5.37
N LYS A 408 -30.99 16.39 -4.63
CA LYS A 408 -31.98 15.97 -3.62
C LYS A 408 -32.10 16.97 -2.46
N SER A 409 -31.00 17.59 -2.05
CA SER A 409 -30.98 18.48 -0.88
C SER A 409 -31.29 19.93 -1.25
N TYR A 410 -31.03 20.31 -2.51
CA TYR A 410 -31.16 21.65 -3.06
C TYR A 410 -31.84 21.60 -4.44
N PRO A 411 -33.15 21.27 -4.49
CA PRO A 411 -33.86 21.06 -5.76
C PRO A 411 -34.01 22.35 -6.60
N HIS A 412 -33.70 23.51 -6.03
CA HIS A 412 -33.69 24.78 -6.76
C HIS A 412 -32.45 24.98 -7.63
N ILE A 413 -31.40 24.16 -7.44
CA ILE A 413 -30.15 24.27 -8.20
C ILE A 413 -30.29 23.50 -9.52
N LYS A 414 -30.03 24.19 -10.63
CA LYS A 414 -29.85 23.54 -11.94
C LYS A 414 -28.45 22.95 -12.01
N VAL A 415 -28.34 21.64 -12.13
CA VAL A 415 -27.05 20.95 -12.08
C VAL A 415 -26.64 20.44 -13.46
N ILE A 416 -25.39 20.72 -13.84
CA ILE A 416 -24.73 20.21 -15.04
C ILE A 416 -23.65 19.22 -14.62
N ASN A 417 -23.70 17.99 -15.11
CA ASN A 417 -22.62 17.03 -15.03
C ASN A 417 -21.76 17.14 -16.29
N PHE A 418 -20.55 17.68 -16.16
CA PHE A 418 -19.63 17.89 -17.28
C PHE A 418 -18.45 16.92 -17.19
N ASP A 419 -18.28 16.09 -18.22
CA ASP A 419 -17.19 15.11 -18.30
C ASP A 419 -16.84 14.81 -19.76
N LEU A 420 -15.83 13.97 -20.01
CA LEU A 420 -15.48 13.51 -21.33
C LEU A 420 -16.68 12.82 -22.01
N PRO A 421 -16.84 12.96 -23.35
CA PRO A 421 -18.00 12.41 -24.05
C PRO A 421 -18.23 10.91 -23.82
N HIS A 422 -17.16 10.11 -23.74
CA HIS A 422 -17.27 8.67 -23.53
C HIS A 422 -17.76 8.28 -22.11
N VAL A 423 -17.46 9.10 -21.10
CA VAL A 423 -17.94 8.90 -19.73
C VAL A 423 -19.43 9.21 -19.67
N VAL A 424 -19.81 10.40 -20.12
CA VAL A 424 -21.21 10.87 -20.18
C VAL A 424 -22.12 9.90 -20.95
N ALA A 425 -21.61 9.31 -22.05
CA ALA A 425 -22.38 8.34 -22.84
C ALA A 425 -22.81 7.09 -22.05
N THR A 426 -22.10 6.76 -20.95
CA THR A 426 -22.38 5.60 -20.09
C THR A 426 -23.01 5.97 -18.75
N THR A 427 -23.12 7.26 -18.44
CA THR A 427 -23.66 7.75 -17.17
C THR A 427 -25.18 7.56 -17.11
N PRO A 428 -25.73 6.94 -16.05
CA PRO A 428 -27.17 6.82 -15.86
C PRO A 428 -27.86 8.18 -15.78
N MET A 429 -29.04 8.29 -16.37
CA MET A 429 -29.86 9.51 -16.28
C MET A 429 -30.25 9.80 -14.83
N CYS A 430 -30.08 11.04 -14.40
CA CYS A 430 -30.54 11.52 -13.09
C CYS A 430 -31.48 12.71 -13.27
N GLU A 431 -32.67 12.62 -12.69
CA GLU A 431 -33.63 13.72 -12.69
C GLU A 431 -33.00 14.97 -12.04
N GLY A 432 -33.19 16.13 -12.66
CA GLY A 432 -32.59 17.40 -12.21
C GLY A 432 -31.12 17.61 -12.60
N VAL A 433 -30.50 16.66 -13.33
CA VAL A 433 -29.12 16.77 -13.84
C VAL A 433 -29.11 16.78 -15.36
N ILE A 434 -28.38 17.72 -15.95
CA ILE A 434 -28.09 17.76 -17.39
C ILE A 434 -26.69 17.24 -17.62
N HIS A 435 -26.54 16.23 -18.49
CA HIS A 435 -25.25 15.66 -18.84
C HIS A 435 -24.66 16.34 -20.08
N VAL A 436 -23.42 16.80 -19.99
CA VAL A 436 -22.71 17.49 -21.08
C VAL A 436 -21.34 16.86 -21.28
N GLY A 437 -21.12 16.31 -22.47
CA GLY A 437 -19.82 15.79 -22.88
C GLY A 437 -18.93 16.89 -23.44
N GLY A 438 -17.68 16.99 -22.99
CA GLY A 438 -16.71 17.97 -23.50
C GLY A 438 -15.31 17.79 -22.92
N ASP A 439 -14.43 18.75 -23.19
CA ASP A 439 -13.09 18.83 -22.63
C ASP A 439 -13.06 19.95 -21.56
N MET A 440 -12.54 19.65 -20.36
CA MET A 440 -12.48 20.60 -19.25
C MET A 440 -11.56 21.80 -19.50
N PHE A 441 -10.68 21.72 -20.49
CA PHE A 441 -9.85 22.84 -20.90
C PHE A 441 -10.61 23.86 -21.77
N ASP A 442 -11.76 23.49 -22.31
CA ASP A 442 -12.62 24.35 -23.11
C ASP A 442 -13.61 25.14 -22.24
N PRO A 443 -14.11 26.30 -22.72
CA PRO A 443 -15.11 27.08 -21.99
C PRO A 443 -16.45 26.35 -21.89
N ILE A 444 -17.11 26.49 -20.74
CA ILE A 444 -18.48 26.01 -20.51
C ILE A 444 -19.48 27.18 -20.48
N PRO A 445 -20.80 26.93 -20.56
CA PRO A 445 -21.82 27.96 -20.36
C PRO A 445 -21.72 28.65 -18.99
N ASN A 446 -22.24 29.88 -18.90
CA ASN A 446 -22.25 30.64 -17.64
C ASN A 446 -23.03 29.92 -16.54
N VAL A 447 -22.44 29.87 -15.35
CA VAL A 447 -23.00 29.22 -14.16
C VAL A 447 -22.66 29.99 -12.89
N ASP A 448 -23.49 29.87 -11.86
CA ASP A 448 -23.29 30.54 -10.58
C ASP A 448 -22.16 29.88 -9.77
N ALA A 449 -21.88 28.59 -10.01
CA ALA A 449 -20.83 27.88 -9.33
C ALA A 449 -20.19 26.76 -10.16
N VAL A 450 -18.88 26.61 -9.97
CA VAL A 450 -18.11 25.48 -10.49
C VAL A 450 -17.66 24.60 -9.33
N PHE A 451 -18.04 23.34 -9.38
CA PHE A 451 -17.68 22.30 -8.44
C PHE A 451 -16.63 21.39 -9.08
N MET A 452 -15.55 21.10 -8.33
CA MET A 452 -14.50 20.19 -8.74
C MET A 452 -14.11 19.31 -7.56
N LYS A 453 -14.44 18.01 -7.63
CA LYS A 453 -13.99 17.01 -6.67
C LYS A 453 -12.87 16.20 -7.30
N TRP A 454 -11.69 16.18 -6.68
CA TRP A 454 -10.58 15.30 -7.11
C TRP A 454 -10.24 15.49 -8.60
N ILE A 455 -10.14 16.74 -9.04
CA ILE A 455 -9.75 17.10 -10.41
C ILE A 455 -8.36 17.73 -10.40
N LEU A 456 -8.20 18.82 -9.66
CA LEU A 456 -6.95 19.60 -9.67
C LEU A 456 -5.73 18.82 -9.13
N HIS A 457 -5.93 17.69 -8.46
CA HIS A 457 -4.82 16.84 -8.01
C HIS A 457 -4.25 15.95 -9.13
N ASP A 458 -4.99 15.71 -10.20
CA ASP A 458 -4.55 14.89 -11.34
C ASP A 458 -3.58 15.65 -12.26
N TRP A 459 -3.55 16.98 -12.12
CA TRP A 459 -2.88 17.87 -13.04
C TRP A 459 -1.70 18.61 -12.40
N ASN A 460 -0.69 18.90 -13.22
CA ASN A 460 0.37 19.84 -12.87
C ASN A 460 -0.18 21.28 -12.75
N ASP A 461 0.66 22.20 -12.26
CA ASP A 461 0.22 23.55 -11.91
C ASP A 461 -0.17 24.36 -13.17
N GLU A 462 0.55 24.19 -14.28
CA GLU A 462 0.25 24.87 -15.54
C GLU A 462 -1.13 24.46 -16.09
N ALA A 463 -1.44 23.16 -16.05
CA ALA A 463 -2.73 22.64 -16.44
C ALA A 463 -3.84 23.07 -15.47
N CYS A 464 -3.60 23.05 -14.16
CA CYS A 464 -4.53 23.59 -13.16
C CYS A 464 -4.86 25.07 -13.45
N VAL A 465 -3.85 25.90 -13.72
CA VAL A 465 -4.04 27.32 -14.06
C VAL A 465 -4.85 27.46 -15.35
N LYS A 466 -4.62 26.61 -16.36
CA LYS A 466 -5.40 26.61 -17.61
C LYS A 466 -6.87 26.27 -17.35
N ILE A 467 -7.13 25.19 -16.61
CA ILE A 467 -8.48 24.78 -16.17
C ILE A 467 -9.16 25.97 -15.48
N LEU A 468 -8.57 26.48 -14.39
CA LEU A 468 -9.15 27.56 -13.59
C LEU A 468 -9.40 28.84 -14.41
N LYS A 469 -8.52 29.18 -15.37
CA LYS A 469 -8.72 30.32 -16.27
C LYS A 469 -9.90 30.11 -17.23
N SER A 470 -10.14 28.90 -17.72
CA SER A 470 -11.30 28.59 -18.57
C SER A 470 -12.61 28.82 -17.80
N TYR A 471 -12.69 28.37 -16.55
CA TYR A 471 -13.88 28.53 -15.72
C TYR A 471 -14.05 29.92 -15.15
N ARG A 472 -12.97 30.67 -14.88
CA ARG A 472 -13.07 32.08 -14.45
C ARG A 472 -13.84 32.95 -15.45
N LYS A 473 -13.80 32.60 -16.74
CA LYS A 473 -14.56 33.31 -17.78
C LYS A 473 -16.06 32.96 -17.76
N ALA A 474 -16.42 31.77 -17.30
CA ALA A 474 -17.81 31.32 -17.17
C ALA A 474 -18.51 31.87 -15.91
N ILE A 475 -17.73 32.46 -14.99
CA ILE A 475 -18.14 32.90 -13.65
C ILE A 475 -17.89 34.42 -13.48
N SER A 476 -18.38 35.23 -14.41
CA SER A 476 -17.99 36.64 -14.54
C SER A 476 -18.70 37.65 -13.61
N ASP A 477 -19.62 37.23 -12.74
CA ASP A 477 -20.41 38.12 -11.87
C ASP A 477 -20.07 38.04 -10.35
N LYS A 478 -20.38 39.10 -9.60
CA LYS A 478 -19.90 39.36 -8.22
C LYS A 478 -20.38 38.37 -7.11
N ASN A 479 -21.29 37.45 -7.40
CA ASN A 479 -21.93 36.58 -6.40
C ASN A 479 -21.63 35.08 -6.59
N GLU A 480 -20.71 34.75 -7.48
CA GLU A 480 -20.49 33.39 -7.96
C GLU A 480 -19.26 32.72 -7.32
N LYS A 481 -19.26 31.38 -7.22
CA LYS A 481 -18.34 30.64 -6.32
C LYS A 481 -17.59 29.49 -7.04
N PHE A 482 -16.33 29.29 -6.67
CA PHE A 482 -15.65 28.01 -6.89
C PHE A 482 -15.76 27.15 -5.63
N VAL A 483 -16.13 25.89 -5.80
CA VAL A 483 -16.21 24.90 -4.71
C VAL A 483 -15.28 23.74 -5.05
N PHE A 484 -14.20 23.61 -4.29
CA PHE A 484 -13.22 22.54 -4.46
C PHE A 484 -13.37 21.51 -3.36
N VAL A 485 -13.32 20.23 -3.73
CA VAL A 485 -13.16 19.12 -2.80
C VAL A 485 -11.84 18.44 -3.13
N VAL A 486 -10.82 18.78 -2.35
CA VAL A 486 -9.42 18.37 -2.53
C VAL A 486 -8.88 17.75 -1.25
N ILE A 487 -7.78 17.02 -1.37
CA ILE A 487 -6.99 16.55 -0.23
C ILE A 487 -5.81 17.51 -0.09
N PHE A 488 -5.54 17.95 1.13
CA PHE A 488 -4.39 18.80 1.41
C PHE A 488 -3.26 17.98 2.04
N VAL A 489 -2.03 18.31 1.69
CA VAL A 489 -0.85 17.84 2.41
C VAL A 489 -0.67 18.73 3.65
N GLN A 490 -0.87 18.14 4.82
CA GLN A 490 -0.69 18.80 6.12
C GLN A 490 0.53 18.23 6.83
N GLU A 491 1.70 18.79 6.55
CA GLU A 491 2.99 18.22 6.98
C GLU A 491 3.14 18.18 8.51
N ASP A 492 2.57 19.18 9.21
CA ASP A 492 2.62 19.29 10.66
C ASP A 492 1.59 18.41 11.40
N ASP A 493 0.57 17.92 10.69
CA ASP A 493 -0.47 17.11 11.32
C ASP A 493 0.01 15.66 11.47
N ASN A 494 0.37 15.26 12.69
CA ASN A 494 0.87 13.92 13.02
C ASN A 494 -0.22 12.84 13.17
N ASN A 495 -1.47 13.12 12.77
CA ASN A 495 -2.54 12.13 12.78
C ASN A 495 -2.66 11.35 11.45
N ILE A 496 -3.64 10.45 11.40
CA ILE A 496 -3.92 9.58 10.25
C ILE A 496 -4.31 10.36 8.98
N PHE A 497 -4.93 11.53 9.08
CA PHE A 497 -5.30 12.38 7.94
C PHE A 497 -4.08 13.05 7.32
N GLY A 498 -3.13 13.53 8.13
CA GLY A 498 -1.84 14.01 7.63
C GLY A 498 -1.05 12.90 6.90
N ASP A 499 -1.05 11.68 7.45
CA ASP A 499 -0.48 10.51 6.76
C ASP A 499 -1.20 10.23 5.43
N MET A 500 -2.53 10.31 5.40
CA MET A 500 -3.31 10.08 4.18
C MET A 500 -3.02 11.12 3.09
N GLY A 501 -2.79 12.39 3.43
CA GLY A 501 -2.41 13.41 2.46
C GLY A 501 -1.09 13.07 1.74
N LEU A 502 -0.09 12.59 2.47
CA LEU A 502 1.19 12.14 1.90
C LEU A 502 1.03 10.86 1.07
N VAL A 503 0.16 9.94 1.49
CA VAL A 503 -0.13 8.72 0.75
C VAL A 503 -0.78 9.06 -0.59
N PHE A 504 -1.80 9.93 -0.60
CA PHE A 504 -2.45 10.39 -1.84
C PHE A 504 -1.48 11.13 -2.75
N ASP A 505 -0.59 11.97 -2.19
CA ASP A 505 0.44 12.61 -2.97
C ASP A 505 1.33 11.58 -3.68
N LEU A 506 1.79 10.53 -3.00
CA LEU A 506 2.57 9.48 -3.66
C LEU A 506 1.77 8.67 -4.68
N LEU A 507 0.47 8.45 -4.47
CA LEU A 507 -0.37 7.74 -5.43
C LEU A 507 -0.46 8.49 -6.76
N MET A 508 -0.47 9.83 -6.72
CA MET A 508 -0.50 10.63 -7.95
C MET A 508 0.70 10.36 -8.87
N PHE A 509 1.87 9.95 -8.35
CA PHE A 509 2.98 9.48 -9.20
C PHE A 509 2.63 8.28 -10.04
N THR A 510 1.80 7.39 -9.49
CA THR A 510 1.45 6.14 -10.15
C THR A 510 0.29 6.33 -11.10
N HIS A 511 -0.64 7.24 -10.79
CA HIS A 511 -1.92 7.41 -11.50
C HIS A 511 -1.87 8.41 -12.64
N THR A 512 -1.04 9.45 -12.55
CA THR A 512 -1.09 10.59 -13.47
C THR A 512 0.29 11.11 -13.85
N THR A 513 0.36 11.78 -15.00
CA THR A 513 1.55 12.48 -15.47
C THR A 513 1.58 13.89 -14.89
N GLY A 514 2.15 14.03 -13.70
CA GLY A 514 2.42 15.32 -13.06
C GLY A 514 1.40 15.77 -12.02
N GLY A 515 0.41 14.93 -11.69
CA GLY A 515 -0.48 15.18 -10.57
C GLY A 515 0.23 15.17 -9.21
N LYS A 516 -0.37 15.89 -8.26
CA LYS A 516 0.11 16.05 -6.89
C LYS A 516 -0.99 16.57 -5.97
N GLU A 517 -0.92 16.13 -4.72
CA GLU A 517 -1.65 16.82 -3.65
C GLU A 517 -0.89 18.09 -3.26
N LYS A 518 -1.64 19.12 -2.86
CA LYS A 518 -1.11 20.48 -2.63
C LYS A 518 -1.24 20.84 -1.16
N THR A 519 -0.41 21.75 -0.68
CA THR A 519 -0.65 22.42 0.62
C THR A 519 -1.80 23.41 0.46
N GLU A 520 -2.36 23.89 1.57
CA GLU A 520 -3.25 25.08 1.57
C GLU A 520 -2.50 26.29 1.00
#